data_AF-A0AAE0FRJ8-F1
#
_entry.id   AF-A0AAE0FRJ8-F1
#
_cell.length_a   1.000
_cell.length_b   1.000
_cell.length_c   1.000
_cell.angle_alpha   90.00
_cell.angle_beta   90.00
_cell.angle_gamma   90.00
#
_symmetry.space_group_name_H-M   'P 1'
#
loop_
_entity.id
_entity.type
_entity.pdbx_description
1 polymer ?
#
loop_
_entity_poly.entity_id
_entity_poly.type
_entity_poly.pdbx_seq_one_letter_code
_entity_poly.pdbx_strand_id
1 'polypeptide(L)'
;MASRHFCDTFSKFLARNLRSDYEAYVDDAKTSTSFETPFTTELVSLERNATRAVETNGSKRLLTSRLDLFVQKKRRGANSRGGDDGAIPGDAYVRELCRMLDMMGLERTTSQKTFHKAFLRATLAHIYGSADFERHRTRILAKYGISSPQYEVLIVTPRRWGKTTSVGMFVAALLLSTPEMWVSIFSTGQRASSGLLDMVYKMVCAVPGGSVRVARKNQEQLFIKGDEASDVRRLYSYPSSVQGAFIFFLGRIRTRAHPPKRAARSSFPAPTS
;
A
#
# COMPACT_ATOMS: atom_id res chain seq x y z
N MET A 1 -1.22 -18.23 24.61
CA MET A 1 -2.23 -17.24 25.07
C MET A 1 -2.26 -15.93 24.25
N ALA A 2 -1.17 -15.49 23.60
CA ALA A 2 -1.14 -14.25 22.80
C ALA A 2 -2.04 -14.23 21.53
N SER A 3 -2.36 -15.40 20.96
CA SER A 3 -3.17 -15.52 19.74
C SER A 3 -4.65 -15.13 19.92
N ARG A 4 -5.25 -15.41 21.09
CA ARG A 4 -6.66 -15.05 21.34
C ARG A 4 -6.84 -13.54 21.52
N HIS A 5 -5.91 -12.87 22.19
CA HIS A 5 -5.97 -11.42 22.41
C HIS A 5 -5.76 -10.64 21.11
N PHE A 6 -4.94 -11.16 20.18
CA PHE A 6 -4.78 -10.59 18.85
C PHE A 6 -6.05 -10.72 18.01
N CYS A 7 -6.66 -11.92 17.97
CA CYS A 7 -7.94 -12.13 17.27
C CYS A 7 -9.05 -11.22 17.80
N ASP A 8 -9.17 -11.06 19.12
CA ASP A 8 -10.26 -10.28 19.72
C ASP A 8 -10.09 -8.77 19.48
N THR A 9 -8.84 -8.29 19.49
CA THR A 9 -8.50 -6.89 19.18
C THR A 9 -8.67 -6.62 17.68
N PHE A 10 -8.27 -7.57 16.83
CA PHE A 10 -8.42 -7.48 15.38
C PHE A 10 -9.91 -7.50 14.99
N SER A 11 -10.73 -8.38 15.55
CA SER A 11 -12.18 -8.40 15.30
C SER A 11 -12.89 -7.10 15.71
N LYS A 12 -12.50 -6.49 16.85
CA LYS A 12 -13.04 -5.19 17.29
C LYS A 12 -12.57 -4.03 16.41
N PHE A 13 -11.35 -4.08 15.90
CA PHE A 13 -10.82 -3.12 14.92
C PHE A 13 -11.53 -3.23 13.57
N LEU A 14 -11.73 -4.46 13.09
CA LEU A 14 -12.50 -4.75 11.87
C LEU A 14 -13.93 -4.23 11.97
N ALA A 15 -14.64 -4.52 13.05
CA ALA A 15 -16.03 -4.10 13.22
C ALA A 15 -16.21 -2.57 13.22
N ARG A 16 -15.24 -1.81 13.73
CA ARG A 16 -15.32 -0.34 13.79
C ARG A 16 -14.96 0.32 12.47
N ASN A 17 -13.90 -0.11 11.79
CA ASN A 17 -13.45 0.53 10.56
C ASN A 17 -14.25 0.06 9.34
N LEU A 18 -14.67 -1.20 9.29
CA LEU A 18 -15.50 -1.71 8.19
C LEU A 18 -16.87 -1.04 8.14
N ARG A 19 -17.43 -0.63 9.29
CA ARG A 19 -18.75 0.00 9.33
C ARG A 19 -18.76 1.38 8.66
N SER A 20 -17.81 2.24 9.01
CA SER A 20 -17.72 3.60 8.44
C SER A 20 -17.40 3.57 6.95
N ASP A 21 -16.50 2.68 6.52
CA ASP A 21 -16.12 2.57 5.11
C ASP A 21 -17.20 1.88 4.28
N TYR A 22 -17.95 0.93 4.87
CA TYR A 22 -19.10 0.29 4.22
C TYR A 22 -20.28 1.25 4.11
N GLU A 23 -20.60 2.04 5.13
CA GLU A 23 -21.68 3.04 5.08
C GLU A 23 -21.37 4.11 3.99
N ALA A 24 -20.14 4.62 3.94
CA ALA A 24 -19.71 5.53 2.87
C ALA A 24 -19.72 4.89 1.47
N TYR A 25 -19.39 3.60 1.36
CA TYR A 25 -19.43 2.86 0.10
C TYR A 25 -20.88 2.57 -0.35
N VAL A 26 -21.75 2.20 0.58
CA VAL A 26 -23.18 1.96 0.30
C VAL A 26 -23.86 3.25 -0.14
N ASP A 27 -23.50 4.40 0.43
CA ASP A 27 -24.06 5.68 0.02
C ASP A 27 -23.56 6.13 -1.36
N ASP A 28 -22.29 5.85 -1.71
CA ASP A 28 -21.75 6.06 -3.08
C ASP A 28 -22.42 5.11 -4.10
N ALA A 29 -22.73 3.87 -3.69
CA ALA A 29 -23.43 2.88 -4.51
C ALA A 29 -24.93 3.20 -4.69
N LYS A 30 -25.59 3.82 -3.72
CA LYS A 30 -26.98 4.29 -3.85
C LYS A 30 -27.13 5.46 -4.84
N THR A 31 -26.08 6.27 -5.00
CA THR A 31 -26.05 7.34 -6.01
C THR A 31 -25.77 6.85 -7.43
N SER A 32 -25.34 5.59 -7.61
CA SER A 32 -25.24 4.95 -8.92
C SER A 32 -26.46 4.08 -9.19
N THR A 33 -27.19 4.37 -10.25
CA THR A 33 -28.47 3.74 -10.58
C THR A 33 -28.42 2.21 -10.72
N SER A 34 -29.39 1.57 -10.05
CA SER A 34 -29.94 0.21 -10.22
C SER A 34 -28.99 -0.99 -10.11
N PHE A 35 -28.84 -1.54 -8.89
CA PHE A 35 -28.66 -2.97 -8.68
C PHE A 35 -29.22 -3.39 -7.31
N GLU A 36 -30.49 -3.81 -7.26
CA GLU A 36 -31.06 -4.44 -6.07
C GLU A 36 -30.56 -5.89 -5.97
N THR A 37 -30.02 -6.30 -4.82
CA THR A 37 -29.83 -7.72 -4.50
C THR A 37 -30.42 -8.07 -3.14
N PRO A 38 -31.03 -9.25 -2.98
CA PRO A 38 -31.70 -9.68 -1.77
C PRO A 38 -30.67 -10.34 -0.83
N PHE A 39 -30.05 -9.57 0.06
CA PHE A 39 -29.12 -10.12 1.07
C PHE A 39 -29.31 -9.52 2.47
N THR A 40 -30.39 -8.78 2.69
CA THR A 40 -30.61 -8.00 3.92
C THR A 40 -31.11 -8.81 5.11
N THR A 41 -31.63 -10.04 4.92
CA THR A 41 -32.32 -10.76 6.00
C THR A 41 -31.45 -11.72 6.80
N GLU A 42 -30.35 -12.25 6.25
CA GLU A 42 -29.50 -13.22 6.98
C GLU A 42 -28.53 -12.57 7.97
N LEU A 43 -28.02 -11.37 7.69
CA LEU A 43 -27.03 -10.68 8.55
C LEU A 43 -27.62 -10.11 9.84
N VAL A 44 -28.92 -9.75 9.83
CA VAL A 44 -29.63 -9.24 11.01
C VAL A 44 -29.84 -10.34 12.08
N SER A 45 -29.77 -11.61 11.68
CA SER A 45 -29.92 -12.74 12.62
C SER A 45 -28.64 -13.05 13.42
N LEU A 46 -27.46 -12.68 12.89
CA LEU A 46 -26.17 -12.83 13.58
C LEU A 46 -25.89 -11.71 14.60
N GLU A 47 -26.42 -10.50 14.39
CA GLU A 47 -26.22 -9.38 15.31
C GLU A 47 -26.91 -9.58 16.67
N ARG A 48 -28.05 -10.29 16.71
CA ARG A 48 -28.83 -10.49 17.95
C ARG A 48 -28.16 -11.43 18.96
N ASN A 49 -27.22 -12.27 18.53
CA ASN A 49 -26.53 -13.22 19.41
C ASN A 49 -25.25 -12.65 20.05
N ALA A 50 -24.76 -11.48 19.60
CA ALA A 50 -23.55 -10.86 20.13
C ALA A 50 -23.80 -9.87 21.28
N THR A 51 -25.06 -9.46 21.53
CA THR A 51 -25.38 -8.37 22.47
C THR A 51 -25.71 -8.82 23.90
N ARG A 52 -25.52 -10.10 24.26
CA ARG A 52 -25.90 -10.63 25.59
C ARG A 52 -24.74 -10.97 26.53
N ALA A 53 -23.53 -10.46 26.32
CA ALA A 53 -22.41 -10.77 27.19
C ALA A 53 -21.41 -9.62 27.35
N VAL A 54 -21.82 -8.46 27.89
CA VAL A 54 -20.88 -7.50 28.49
C VAL A 54 -21.56 -6.74 29.63
N GLU A 55 -21.57 -7.32 30.83
CA GLU A 55 -21.61 -6.55 32.06
C GLU A 55 -20.54 -7.05 33.03
N THR A 56 -19.98 -6.07 33.74
CA THR A 56 -19.11 -6.12 34.92
C THR A 56 -17.58 -5.95 34.75
N ASN A 57 -17.12 -4.99 35.56
CA ASN A 57 -15.78 -4.71 36.06
C ASN A 57 -14.80 -4.00 35.10
N GLY A 58 -14.29 -2.79 35.38
CA GLY A 58 -14.10 -2.11 36.65
C GLY A 58 -12.61 -1.92 36.92
N SER A 59 -11.94 -1.03 36.18
CA SER A 59 -10.65 -0.41 36.56
C SER A 59 -10.26 0.66 35.55
N LYS A 60 -10.74 1.89 35.79
CA LYS A 60 -10.24 3.12 35.17
C LYS A 60 -9.47 3.88 36.26
N ARG A 61 -8.14 3.90 36.20
CA ARG A 61 -7.31 5.05 36.61
C ARG A 61 -5.83 4.79 36.34
N LEU A 62 -5.15 5.86 35.94
CA LEU A 62 -3.70 6.02 35.77
C LEU A 62 -3.12 5.52 34.45
N LEU A 63 -3.40 6.23 33.33
CA LEU A 63 -2.46 6.29 32.18
C LEU A 63 -2.75 7.45 31.19
N THR A 64 -3.46 8.51 31.59
CA THR A 64 -3.82 9.61 30.68
C THR A 64 -2.98 10.88 30.82
N SER A 65 -2.06 11.01 31.78
CA SER A 65 -1.34 12.28 31.97
C SER A 65 -0.07 12.46 31.12
N ARG A 66 0.41 11.44 30.39
CA ARG A 66 1.63 11.54 29.56
C ARG A 66 1.38 11.66 28.05
N LEU A 67 0.24 11.22 27.53
CA LEU A 67 -0.08 11.37 26.10
C LEU A 67 -0.54 12.79 25.75
N ASP A 68 -1.29 13.46 26.63
CA ASP A 68 -1.82 14.80 26.36
C ASP A 68 -0.73 15.88 26.34
N LEU A 69 0.35 15.70 27.13
CA LEU A 69 1.53 16.56 27.09
C LEU A 69 2.34 16.43 25.79
N PHE A 70 2.28 15.27 25.12
CA PHE A 70 2.96 15.04 23.85
C PHE A 70 2.17 15.61 22.66
N VAL A 71 0.84 15.63 22.75
CA VAL A 71 -0.05 16.19 21.71
C VAL A 71 -0.06 17.71 21.71
N GLN A 72 0.07 18.38 22.86
CA GLN A 72 0.08 19.84 22.91
C GLN A 72 1.43 20.48 22.50
N LYS A 73 2.57 19.81 22.74
CA LYS A 73 3.90 20.36 22.41
C LYS A 73 4.17 20.42 20.89
N LYS A 74 3.41 19.68 20.07
CA LYS A 74 3.53 19.69 18.60
C LYS A 74 2.73 20.80 17.91
N ARG A 75 1.83 21.49 18.62
CA ARG A 75 1.00 22.58 18.05
C ARG A 75 1.66 23.96 18.06
N ARG A 76 2.83 24.11 18.69
CA ARG A 76 3.56 25.40 18.77
C ARG A 76 4.68 25.58 17.74
N GLY A 77 4.88 24.63 16.83
CA GLY A 77 5.92 24.69 15.79
C GLY A 77 5.42 24.86 14.35
N ALA A 78 4.12 25.07 14.13
CA ALA A 78 3.52 25.17 12.79
C ALA A 78 3.58 26.59 12.19
N ASN A 79 4.68 27.31 12.44
CA ASN A 79 4.95 28.63 11.86
C ASN A 79 6.33 28.66 11.16
N SER A 80 6.70 27.55 10.53
CA SER A 80 7.84 27.49 9.61
C SER A 80 7.37 27.91 8.23
N ARG A 81 7.86 29.07 7.81
CA ARG A 81 7.66 29.73 6.52
C ARG A 81 7.86 28.76 5.34
N GLY A 82 7.07 28.99 4.29
CA GLY A 82 7.01 28.20 3.07
C GLY A 82 8.38 27.90 2.46
N GLY A 83 8.56 26.63 2.11
CA GLY A 83 9.71 26.14 1.36
C GLY A 83 9.18 25.33 0.20
N ASP A 84 9.20 25.95 -0.98
CA ASP A 84 9.15 25.33 -2.31
C ASP A 84 8.31 24.04 -2.41
N ASP A 85 7.01 24.19 -2.68
CA ASP A 85 6.09 23.10 -3.05
C ASP A 85 6.37 22.56 -4.47
N GLY A 86 7.65 22.58 -4.87
CA GLY A 86 8.11 22.05 -6.13
C GLY A 86 7.74 20.58 -6.30
N ALA A 87 7.55 20.17 -7.56
CA ALA A 87 7.34 18.78 -7.88
C ALA A 87 8.54 17.95 -7.43
N ILE A 88 8.32 16.97 -6.55
CA ILE A 88 9.35 16.02 -6.11
C ILE A 88 9.27 14.74 -6.94
N PRO A 89 10.35 13.92 -7.02
CA PRO A 89 10.38 12.72 -7.88
C PRO A 89 9.19 11.78 -7.69
N GLY A 90 8.71 11.59 -6.46
CA GLY A 90 7.53 10.77 -6.15
C GLY A 90 6.24 11.21 -6.86
N ASP A 91 6.07 12.50 -7.17
CA ASP A 91 4.94 12.99 -7.95
C ASP A 91 4.97 12.44 -9.39
N ALA A 92 6.16 12.27 -9.98
CA ALA A 92 6.32 11.65 -11.29
C ALA A 92 6.03 10.14 -11.23
N TYR A 93 6.50 9.43 -10.20
CA TYR A 93 6.24 8.00 -10.04
C TYR A 93 4.75 7.68 -9.86
N VAL A 94 4.01 8.50 -9.11
CA VAL A 94 2.55 8.28 -9.00
C VAL A 94 1.83 8.54 -10.32
N ARG A 95 2.21 9.58 -11.08
CA ARG A 95 1.64 9.82 -12.41
C ARG A 95 1.92 8.64 -13.34
N GLU A 96 3.14 8.13 -13.31
CA GLU A 96 3.53 6.98 -14.12
C GLU A 96 2.80 5.72 -13.70
N LEU A 97 2.59 5.48 -12.41
CA LEU A 97 1.78 4.37 -11.90
C LEU A 97 0.36 4.42 -12.46
N CYS A 98 -0.29 5.59 -12.41
CA CYS A 98 -1.63 5.77 -12.97
C CYS A 98 -1.64 5.50 -14.48
N ARG A 99 -0.65 6.02 -15.21
CA ARG A 99 -0.49 5.77 -16.65
C ARG A 99 -0.33 4.27 -16.95
N MET A 100 0.51 3.56 -16.18
CA MET A 100 0.71 2.12 -16.31
C MET A 100 -0.57 1.32 -16.11
N LEU A 101 -1.41 1.70 -15.14
CA LEU A 101 -2.71 1.06 -14.92
C LEU A 101 -3.64 1.15 -16.14
N ASP A 102 -3.55 2.25 -16.90
CA ASP A 102 -4.38 2.47 -18.09
C ASP A 102 -3.80 1.78 -19.34
N MET A 103 -2.49 1.51 -19.37
CA MET A 103 -1.81 0.86 -20.50
C MET A 103 -1.93 -0.66 -20.54
N MET A 104 -2.44 -1.31 -19.49
CA MET A 104 -2.54 -2.77 -19.41
C MET A 104 -3.64 -3.38 -20.29
N GLY A 105 -4.39 -2.55 -21.04
CA GLY A 105 -5.42 -3.01 -21.97
C GLY A 105 -6.67 -3.60 -21.30
N LEU A 106 -6.83 -3.38 -19.99
CA LEU A 106 -7.99 -3.84 -19.22
C LEU A 106 -8.77 -2.64 -18.69
N GLU A 107 -10.06 -2.59 -19.01
CA GLU A 107 -10.95 -1.60 -18.42
C GLU A 107 -11.21 -1.93 -16.95
N ARG A 108 -10.87 -0.97 -16.07
CA ARG A 108 -11.03 -1.14 -14.62
C ARG A 108 -12.47 -0.84 -14.21
N THR A 109 -13.10 -1.78 -13.50
CA THR A 109 -14.43 -1.53 -12.92
C THR A 109 -14.37 -0.48 -11.81
N THR A 110 -15.52 0.09 -11.43
CA THR A 110 -15.62 1.06 -10.34
C THR A 110 -15.01 0.53 -9.04
N SER A 111 -15.32 -0.70 -8.64
CA SER A 111 -14.73 -1.31 -7.43
C SER A 111 -13.21 -1.45 -7.54
N GLN A 112 -12.69 -1.82 -8.72
CA GLN A 112 -11.24 -1.95 -8.91
C GLN A 112 -10.53 -0.58 -8.82
N LYS A 113 -11.15 0.48 -9.37
CA LYS A 113 -10.65 1.86 -9.20
C LYS A 113 -10.62 2.25 -7.73
N THR A 114 -11.63 1.90 -6.95
CA THR A 114 -11.65 2.11 -5.49
C THR A 114 -10.54 1.34 -4.79
N PHE A 115 -10.32 0.06 -5.13
CA PHE A 115 -9.20 -0.72 -4.58
C PHE A 115 -7.85 -0.08 -4.88
N HIS A 116 -7.63 0.38 -6.13
CA HIS A 116 -6.38 1.03 -6.51
C HIS A 116 -6.15 2.37 -5.80
N LYS A 117 -7.21 3.15 -5.54
CA LYS A 117 -7.11 4.36 -4.72
C LYS A 117 -6.65 4.02 -3.30
N ALA A 118 -7.23 2.99 -2.69
CA ALA A 118 -6.82 2.53 -1.36
C ALA A 118 -5.37 2.03 -1.36
N PHE A 119 -4.99 1.18 -2.33
CA PHE A 119 -3.61 0.70 -2.47
C PHE A 119 -2.61 1.85 -2.65
N LEU A 120 -2.93 2.84 -3.49
CA LEU A 120 -2.09 4.01 -3.70
C LEU A 120 -1.85 4.76 -2.40
N ARG A 121 -2.91 5.01 -1.61
CA ARG A 121 -2.81 5.68 -0.31
C ARG A 121 -1.88 4.94 0.64
N ALA A 122 -2.00 3.61 0.72
CA ALA A 122 -1.13 2.78 1.55
C ALA A 122 0.33 2.74 1.10
N THR A 123 0.60 2.93 -0.19
CA THR A 123 1.96 2.84 -0.74
C THR A 123 2.65 4.18 -0.96
N LEU A 124 2.01 5.32 -0.63
CA LEU A 124 2.60 6.66 -0.83
C LEU A 124 3.99 6.78 -0.18
N ALA A 125 4.16 6.33 1.06
CA ALA A 125 5.46 6.41 1.73
C ALA A 125 6.56 5.59 1.03
N HIS A 126 6.19 4.51 0.35
CA HIS A 126 7.12 3.70 -0.44
C HIS A 126 7.41 4.32 -1.80
N ILE A 127 6.40 4.92 -2.46
CA ILE A 127 6.56 5.56 -3.77
C ILE A 127 7.41 6.83 -3.66
N TYR A 128 7.15 7.66 -2.66
CA TYR A 128 7.90 8.89 -2.44
C TYR A 128 9.25 8.63 -1.74
N GLY A 129 9.41 7.49 -1.07
CA GLY A 129 10.53 7.25 -0.18
C GLY A 129 10.36 7.93 1.18
N SER A 130 10.93 7.35 2.23
CA SER A 130 10.65 7.74 3.62
C SER A 130 11.10 9.17 3.95
N ALA A 131 12.25 9.59 3.41
CA ALA A 131 12.78 10.93 3.65
C ALA A 131 11.89 12.01 3.02
N ASP A 132 11.58 11.89 1.73
CA ASP A 132 10.77 12.88 1.02
C ASP A 132 9.30 12.84 1.46
N PHE A 133 8.77 11.65 1.75
CA PHE A 133 7.43 11.50 2.29
C PHE A 133 7.27 12.24 3.62
N GLU A 134 8.19 12.08 4.57
CA GLU A 134 8.07 12.78 5.86
C GLU A 134 8.35 14.28 5.75
N ARG A 135 9.27 14.70 4.87
CA ARG A 135 9.56 16.11 4.63
C ARG A 135 8.36 16.84 4.02
N HIS A 136 7.67 16.21 3.06
CA HIS A 136 6.54 16.81 2.33
C HIS A 136 5.19 16.21 2.72
N ARG A 137 5.09 15.59 3.89
CA ARG A 137 3.93 14.79 4.33
C ARG A 137 2.63 15.56 4.23
N THR A 138 2.59 16.78 4.77
CA THR A 138 1.38 17.62 4.77
C THR A 138 0.87 17.88 3.35
N ARG A 139 1.76 18.25 2.42
CA ARG A 139 1.43 18.49 1.01
C ARG A 139 0.93 17.22 0.33
N ILE A 140 1.63 16.10 0.51
CA ILE A 140 1.28 14.81 -0.10
C ILE A 140 -0.09 14.36 0.40
N LEU A 141 -0.31 14.37 1.72
CA LEU A 141 -1.59 13.97 2.30
C LEU A 141 -2.75 14.86 1.85
N ALA A 142 -2.55 16.18 1.80
CA ALA A 142 -3.55 17.13 1.29
C ALA A 142 -3.91 16.84 -0.17
N LYS A 143 -2.91 16.59 -1.03
CA LYS A 143 -3.10 16.26 -2.45
C LYS A 143 -3.98 15.03 -2.67
N TYR A 144 -3.92 14.03 -1.80
CA TYR A 144 -4.71 12.79 -1.92
C TYR A 144 -5.94 12.76 -0.99
N GLY A 145 -6.27 13.89 -0.35
CA GLY A 145 -7.42 14.01 0.55
C GLY A 145 -7.34 13.09 1.77
N ILE A 146 -6.15 12.95 2.36
CA ILE A 146 -5.88 12.05 3.48
C ILE A 146 -5.59 12.88 4.74
N SER A 147 -6.22 12.56 5.87
CA SER A 147 -5.97 13.24 7.15
C SER A 147 -4.72 12.73 7.89
N SER A 148 -4.43 11.43 7.76
CA SER A 148 -3.28 10.76 8.38
C SER A 148 -2.74 9.65 7.47
N PRO A 149 -1.43 9.39 7.45
CA PRO A 149 -0.89 8.31 6.62
C PRO A 149 -1.53 6.97 6.95
N GLN A 150 -1.81 6.24 5.89
CA GLN A 150 -2.29 4.87 5.92
C GLN A 150 -1.15 4.02 5.36
N TYR A 151 -0.86 2.89 6.00
CA TYR A 151 0.17 1.95 5.55
C TYR A 151 -0.41 0.57 5.24
N GLU A 152 -1.68 0.36 5.58
CA GLU A 152 -2.37 -0.93 5.51
C GLU A 152 -3.73 -0.72 4.88
N VAL A 153 -4.14 -1.68 4.06
CA VAL A 153 -5.45 -1.74 3.41
C VAL A 153 -5.99 -3.14 3.58
N LEU A 154 -7.21 -3.24 4.08
CA LEU A 154 -7.96 -4.48 4.13
C LEU A 154 -9.16 -4.40 3.20
N ILE A 155 -9.30 -5.37 2.31
CA ILE A 155 -10.44 -5.46 1.38
C ILE A 155 -11.16 -6.78 1.60
N VAL A 156 -12.39 -6.69 2.08
CA VAL A 156 -13.31 -7.82 2.22
C VAL A 156 -14.34 -7.75 1.10
N THR A 157 -14.41 -8.80 0.28
CA THR A 157 -15.22 -8.82 -0.95
C THR A 157 -15.76 -10.23 -1.22
N PRO A 158 -16.94 -10.35 -1.87
CA PRO A 158 -17.44 -11.63 -2.34
C PRO A 158 -16.50 -12.33 -3.34
N ARG A 159 -16.76 -13.62 -3.58
CA ARG A 159 -16.04 -14.39 -4.60
C ARG A 159 -16.22 -13.74 -5.98
N ARG A 160 -15.16 -13.70 -6.79
CA ARG A 160 -15.15 -13.17 -8.17
C ARG A 160 -15.36 -11.65 -8.31
N TRP A 161 -15.25 -10.87 -7.24
CA TRP A 161 -15.33 -9.41 -7.28
C TRP A 161 -14.10 -8.69 -7.90
N GLY A 162 -13.30 -9.38 -8.72
CA GLY A 162 -12.15 -8.78 -9.41
C GLY A 162 -10.92 -8.43 -8.54
N LYS A 163 -10.89 -8.82 -7.25
CA LYS A 163 -9.79 -8.53 -6.31
C LYS A 163 -8.42 -8.96 -6.85
N THR A 164 -8.28 -10.22 -7.28
CA THR A 164 -7.00 -10.77 -7.76
C THR A 164 -6.47 -9.99 -8.95
N THR A 165 -7.35 -9.64 -9.89
CA THR A 165 -7.01 -8.81 -11.05
C THR A 165 -6.56 -7.41 -10.64
N SER A 166 -7.27 -6.75 -9.73
CA SER A 166 -6.86 -5.43 -9.21
C SER A 166 -5.48 -5.45 -8.56
N VAL A 167 -5.23 -6.45 -7.73
CA VAL A 167 -3.93 -6.61 -7.08
C VAL A 167 -2.84 -6.82 -8.13
N GLY A 168 -3.09 -7.71 -9.10
CA GLY A 168 -2.14 -7.98 -10.19
C GLY A 168 -1.81 -6.72 -11.01
N MET A 169 -2.83 -5.95 -11.39
CA MET A 169 -2.67 -4.68 -12.12
C MET A 169 -1.89 -3.66 -11.30
N PHE A 170 -2.26 -3.45 -10.03
CA PHE A 170 -1.60 -2.47 -9.19
C PHE A 170 -0.14 -2.82 -8.92
N VAL A 171 0.16 -4.09 -8.61
CA VAL A 171 1.54 -4.54 -8.37
C VAL A 171 2.39 -4.42 -9.64
N ALA A 172 1.85 -4.78 -10.81
CA ALA A 172 2.55 -4.58 -12.08
C ALA A 172 2.85 -3.10 -12.34
N ALA A 173 1.87 -2.21 -12.12
CA ALA A 173 2.04 -0.78 -12.33
C ALA A 173 3.05 -0.18 -11.35
N LEU A 174 3.01 -0.60 -10.08
CA LEU A 174 3.95 -0.19 -9.05
C LEU A 174 5.39 -0.60 -9.41
N LEU A 175 5.59 -1.85 -9.85
CA LEU A 175 6.91 -2.34 -10.28
C LEU A 175 7.40 -1.66 -11.56
N LEU A 176 6.53 -1.19 -12.46
CA LEU A 176 6.94 -0.49 -13.68
C LEU A 176 7.22 1.00 -13.48
N SER A 177 6.63 1.61 -12.45
CA SER A 177 6.70 3.06 -12.20
C SER A 177 7.68 3.48 -11.10
N THR A 178 7.90 2.64 -10.09
CA THR A 178 8.65 3.03 -8.88
C THR A 178 10.02 2.34 -8.82
N PRO A 179 11.13 3.10 -8.69
CA PRO A 179 12.47 2.54 -8.65
C PRO A 179 12.74 1.73 -7.37
N GLU A 180 13.65 0.76 -7.47
CA GLU A 180 14.12 -0.12 -6.39
C GLU A 180 12.99 -0.83 -5.60
N MET A 181 11.79 -0.94 -6.19
CA MET A 181 10.58 -1.44 -5.52
C MET A 181 10.60 -2.95 -5.30
N TRP A 182 10.33 -3.38 -4.06
CA TRP A 182 10.18 -4.80 -3.70
C TRP A 182 8.78 -5.08 -3.17
N VAL A 183 8.17 -6.15 -3.67
CA VAL A 183 6.84 -6.59 -3.29
C VAL A 183 6.89 -8.08 -2.91
N SER A 184 6.14 -8.46 -1.88
CA SER A 184 6.00 -9.85 -1.46
C SER A 184 4.52 -10.23 -1.39
N ILE A 185 4.17 -11.31 -2.08
CA ILE A 185 2.83 -11.89 -2.10
C ILE A 185 2.81 -13.06 -1.12
N PHE A 186 1.83 -13.04 -0.23
CA PHE A 186 1.53 -14.15 0.67
C PHE A 186 0.11 -14.64 0.42
N SER A 187 -0.09 -15.95 0.30
CA SER A 187 -1.42 -16.54 0.21
C SER A 187 -1.47 -17.96 0.75
N THR A 188 -2.68 -18.44 1.04
CA THR A 188 -2.95 -19.84 1.35
C THR A 188 -2.54 -20.74 0.19
N GLY A 189 -1.47 -21.50 0.37
CA GLY A 189 -0.98 -22.47 -0.62
C GLY A 189 -0.19 -21.85 -1.78
N GLN A 190 0.80 -22.60 -2.25
CA GLN A 190 1.76 -22.18 -3.27
C GLN A 190 1.10 -21.85 -4.61
N ARG A 191 0.07 -22.63 -5.01
CA ARG A 191 -0.64 -22.42 -6.29
C ARG A 191 -1.31 -21.03 -6.37
N ALA A 192 -1.82 -20.53 -5.26
CA ALA A 192 -2.49 -19.22 -5.24
C ALA A 192 -1.48 -18.08 -5.37
N SER A 193 -0.34 -18.16 -4.67
CA SER A 193 0.69 -17.11 -4.69
C SER A 193 1.43 -17.09 -6.02
N SER A 194 1.78 -18.27 -6.55
CA SER A 194 2.42 -18.40 -7.86
C SER A 194 1.47 -17.95 -8.98
N GLY A 195 0.16 -18.25 -8.87
CA GLY A 195 -0.85 -17.80 -9.81
C GLY A 195 -0.99 -16.28 -9.86
N LEU A 196 -0.88 -15.59 -8.71
CA LEU A 196 -0.87 -14.12 -8.69
C LEU A 196 0.44 -13.56 -9.26
N LEU A 197 1.59 -14.17 -8.99
CA LEU A 197 2.87 -13.79 -9.60
C LEU A 197 2.81 -13.91 -11.14
N ASP A 198 2.25 -15.01 -11.64
CA ASP A 198 2.04 -15.23 -13.08
C ASP A 198 1.10 -14.18 -13.69
N MET A 199 0.06 -13.78 -12.95
CA MET A 199 -0.84 -12.71 -13.37
C MET A 199 -0.10 -11.37 -13.44
N VAL A 200 0.70 -11.01 -12.44
CA VAL A 200 1.52 -9.79 -12.47
C VAL A 200 2.47 -9.81 -13.67
N TYR A 201 3.15 -10.93 -13.93
CA TYR A 201 4.01 -11.08 -15.10
C TYR A 201 3.25 -10.83 -16.41
N LYS A 202 2.05 -11.39 -16.57
CA LYS A 202 1.21 -11.15 -17.75
C LYS A 202 0.84 -9.66 -17.90
N MET A 203 0.48 -8.99 -16.80
CA MET A 203 0.17 -7.55 -16.83
C MET A 203 1.39 -6.70 -17.17
N VAL A 204 2.59 -7.08 -16.70
CA VAL A 204 3.85 -6.42 -17.08
C VAL A 204 4.11 -6.57 -18.57
N CYS A 205 3.96 -7.78 -19.12
CA CYS A 205 4.15 -8.03 -20.55
C CYS A 205 3.08 -7.39 -21.44
N ALA A 206 1.89 -7.08 -20.90
CA ALA A 206 0.83 -6.39 -21.63
C ALA A 206 1.14 -4.91 -21.89
N VAL A 207 2.00 -4.29 -21.07
CA VAL A 207 2.45 -2.90 -21.28
C VAL A 207 3.50 -2.86 -22.40
N PRO A 208 3.41 -1.90 -23.34
CA PRO A 208 4.44 -1.69 -24.37
C PRO A 208 5.85 -1.58 -23.77
N GLY A 209 6.76 -2.44 -24.25
CA GLY A 209 8.15 -2.53 -23.76
C GLY A 209 8.31 -3.24 -22.41
N GLY A 210 7.24 -3.63 -21.73
CA GLY A 210 7.30 -4.25 -20.41
C GLY A 210 7.96 -5.64 -20.41
N SER A 211 7.76 -6.44 -21.47
CA SER A 211 8.39 -7.75 -21.63
C SER A 211 9.92 -7.67 -21.66
N VAL A 212 10.48 -6.66 -22.34
CA VAL A 212 11.93 -6.41 -22.44
C VAL A 212 12.54 -6.05 -21.08
N ARG A 213 11.74 -5.50 -20.16
CA ARG A 213 12.16 -5.19 -18.80
C ARG A 213 12.24 -6.41 -17.90
N VAL A 214 11.68 -7.56 -18.28
CA VAL A 214 11.73 -8.76 -17.44
C VAL A 214 13.14 -9.35 -17.47
N ALA A 215 13.86 -9.25 -16.35
CA ALA A 215 15.21 -9.80 -16.21
C ALA A 215 15.19 -11.32 -15.95
N ARG A 216 14.25 -11.76 -15.10
CA ARG A 216 14.15 -13.16 -14.66
C ARG A 216 12.75 -13.44 -14.14
N LYS A 217 12.25 -14.64 -14.45
CA LYS A 217 11.01 -15.18 -13.88
C LYS A 217 11.21 -16.64 -13.51
N ASN A 218 10.72 -17.03 -12.33
CA ASN A 218 10.48 -18.42 -11.95
C ASN A 218 9.13 -18.52 -11.19
N GLN A 219 8.87 -19.63 -10.51
CA GLN A 219 7.60 -19.85 -9.79
C GLN A 219 7.45 -18.98 -8.53
N GLU A 220 8.54 -18.49 -7.97
CA GLU A 220 8.57 -17.78 -6.68
C GLU A 220 9.02 -16.31 -6.80
N GLN A 221 9.62 -15.94 -7.92
CA GLN A 221 10.32 -14.69 -8.09
C GLN A 221 10.15 -14.12 -9.50
N LEU A 222 9.94 -12.81 -9.57
CA LEU A 222 9.94 -12.02 -10.79
C LEU A 222 10.84 -10.79 -10.59
N PHE A 223 11.78 -10.59 -11.50
CA PHE A 223 12.72 -9.48 -11.49
C PHE A 223 12.49 -8.60 -12.72
N ILE A 224 12.36 -7.31 -12.50
CA ILE A 224 12.09 -6.30 -13.52
C ILE A 224 13.22 -5.27 -13.47
N LYS A 225 13.79 -4.96 -14.64
CA LYS A 225 14.80 -3.93 -14.82
C LYS A 225 14.15 -2.56 -14.76
N GLY A 226 14.72 -1.69 -13.95
CA GLY A 226 14.43 -0.27 -13.94
C GLY A 226 14.98 0.44 -15.16
N ASP A 227 14.95 1.76 -15.11
CA ASP A 227 15.45 2.61 -16.19
C ASP A 227 16.98 2.75 -16.09
N GLU A 228 17.52 2.65 -14.88
CA GLU A 228 18.96 2.56 -14.62
C GLU A 228 19.43 1.10 -14.51
N ALA A 229 20.67 0.83 -14.92
CA ALA A 229 21.27 -0.50 -14.82
C ALA A 229 21.35 -1.04 -13.38
N SER A 230 21.37 -0.14 -12.38
CA SER A 230 21.41 -0.52 -10.96
C SER A 230 20.03 -0.74 -10.34
N ASP A 231 18.95 -0.32 -11.01
CA ASP A 231 17.58 -0.44 -10.53
C ASP A 231 17.03 -1.84 -10.87
N VAL A 232 16.91 -2.67 -9.84
CA VAL A 232 16.33 -4.01 -9.94
C VAL A 232 15.13 -4.13 -8.99
N ARG A 233 13.96 -4.24 -9.60
CA ARG A 233 12.66 -4.30 -8.92
C ARG A 233 12.21 -5.74 -8.83
N ARG A 234 11.60 -6.11 -7.70
CA ARG A 234 11.49 -7.52 -7.29
C ARG A 234 10.10 -7.83 -6.80
N LEU A 235 9.58 -8.96 -7.24
CA LEU A 235 8.36 -9.55 -6.74
C LEU A 235 8.66 -10.96 -6.27
N TYR A 236 8.28 -11.24 -5.03
CA TYR A 236 8.41 -12.56 -4.42
C TYR A 236 7.02 -13.13 -4.12
N SER A 237 6.88 -14.44 -4.24
CA SER A 237 5.69 -15.20 -3.92
C SER A 237 6.04 -16.26 -2.88
N TYR A 238 5.35 -16.22 -1.74
CA TYR A 238 5.56 -17.15 -0.64
C TYR A 238 4.25 -17.88 -0.30
N PRO A 239 4.27 -19.22 -0.18
CA PRO A 239 3.16 -19.94 0.43
C PRO A 239 3.07 -19.58 1.91
N SER A 240 1.85 -19.34 2.40
CA SER A 240 1.57 -19.13 3.82
C SER A 240 0.55 -20.18 4.30
N SER A 241 0.71 -20.63 5.55
CA SER A 241 -0.21 -21.56 6.23
C SER A 241 -1.44 -20.86 6.83
N VAL A 242 -1.55 -19.53 6.68
CA VAL A 242 -2.61 -18.72 7.29
C VAL A 242 -3.83 -18.72 6.39
N GLN A 243 -5.00 -19.14 6.91
CA GLN A 243 -6.31 -19.07 6.24
C GLN A 243 -6.76 -17.61 6.05
N GLY A 244 -6.12 -16.89 5.12
CA GLY A 244 -6.45 -15.51 4.76
C GLY A 244 -5.49 -14.97 3.71
N ALA A 245 -6.00 -14.32 2.67
CA ALA A 245 -5.18 -13.61 1.69
C ALA A 245 -4.86 -12.22 2.25
N PHE A 246 -3.68 -12.07 2.86
CA PHE A 246 -3.16 -10.79 3.30
C PHE A 246 -2.07 -10.32 2.32
N ILE A 247 -2.22 -9.12 1.78
CA ILE A 247 -1.18 -8.49 0.97
C ILE A 247 -0.47 -7.50 1.88
N PHE A 248 0.74 -7.87 2.31
CA PHE A 248 1.62 -6.97 3.05
C PHE A 248 2.59 -6.30 2.06
N PHE A 249 2.52 -4.97 1.95
CA PHE A 249 3.59 -4.20 1.33
C PHE A 249 4.71 -4.02 2.35
N LEU A 250 5.65 -4.98 2.44
CA LEU A 250 6.86 -4.83 3.24
C LEU A 250 7.96 -4.18 2.40
N GLY A 251 7.91 -2.85 2.27
CA GLY A 251 8.99 -2.10 1.64
C GLY A 251 10.06 -1.70 2.67
N ARG A 252 11.23 -2.33 2.65
CA ARG A 252 12.42 -1.79 3.35
C ARG A 252 13.01 -0.69 2.47
N ILE A 253 12.80 0.56 2.85
CA ILE A 253 13.36 1.70 2.15
C ILE A 253 14.86 1.74 2.47
N ARG A 254 15.69 1.38 1.49
CA ARG A 254 17.13 1.51 1.62
C ARG A 254 17.48 2.97 1.33
N THR A 255 17.42 3.82 2.35
CA THR A 255 17.94 5.19 2.22
C THR A 255 19.43 5.09 1.91
N ARG A 256 19.85 5.29 0.66
CA ARG A 256 21.26 5.54 0.38
C ARG A 256 21.58 6.90 1.00
N ALA A 257 22.39 6.89 2.06
CA ALA A 257 23.23 8.04 2.33
C ALA A 257 24.05 8.29 1.05
N HIS A 258 23.96 9.51 0.51
CA HIS A 258 24.83 9.94 -0.57
C HIS A 258 26.28 9.60 -0.17
N PRO A 259 27.05 8.86 -0.98
CA PRO A 259 28.48 8.75 -0.72
C PRO A 259 29.07 10.17 -0.75
N PRO A 260 29.94 10.54 0.20
CA PRO A 260 30.58 11.85 0.17
C PRO A 260 31.29 12.00 -1.18
N LYS A 261 31.06 13.15 -1.85
CA LYS A 261 31.80 13.52 -3.06
C LYS A 261 33.28 13.31 -2.77
N ARG A 262 33.92 12.32 -3.41
CA ARG A 262 35.37 12.17 -3.37
C ARG A 262 35.95 13.49 -3.84
N ALA A 263 36.60 14.21 -2.93
CA ALA A 263 37.39 15.38 -3.28
C ALA A 263 38.36 14.98 -4.39
N ALA A 264 38.37 15.76 -5.47
CA ALA A 264 39.29 15.57 -6.58
C ALA A 264 40.71 15.53 -6.02
N ARG A 265 41.40 14.38 -6.19
CA ARG A 265 42.83 14.29 -5.93
C ARG A 265 43.51 15.18 -6.96
N SER A 266 44.08 16.30 -6.50
CA SER A 266 45.05 17.07 -7.25
C SER A 266 46.20 16.15 -7.66
N SER A 267 46.46 16.10 -8.97
CA SER A 267 47.62 15.45 -9.56
C SER A 267 48.91 16.05 -9.01
N PHE A 268 49.75 15.23 -8.39
CA PHE A 268 51.16 15.57 -8.15
C PHE A 268 51.93 15.47 -9.49
N PRO A 269 52.80 16.43 -9.83
CA PRO A 269 53.68 16.30 -10.99
C PRO A 269 54.80 15.29 -10.69
N ALA A 270 55.16 14.50 -11.71
CA ALA A 270 56.25 13.52 -11.64
C ALA A 270 57.62 14.23 -11.57
N PRO A 271 58.62 13.64 -10.89
CA PRO A 271 59.97 14.16 -10.87
C PRO A 271 60.65 13.91 -12.22
N THR A 272 61.20 14.96 -12.82
CA THR A 272 62.10 14.89 -13.97
C THR A 272 63.49 14.43 -13.50
N SER A 273 63.98 13.35 -14.10
CA SER A 273 65.40 12.94 -14.09
C SER A 273 66.11 13.49 -15.31
#